data_AF-A0A529HYX9-F1
#
_entry.id   AF-A0A529HYX9-F1
#
_cell.length_a   1.000
_cell.length_b   1.000
_cell.length_c   1.000
_cell.angle_alpha   90.00
_cell.angle_beta   90.00
_cell.angle_gamma   90.00
#
_symmetry.space_group_name_H-M   'P 1'
#
loop_
_entity.id
_entity.type
_entity.pdbx_description
1 polymer ?
#
loop_
_entity_poly.entity_id
_entity_poly.type
_entity_poly.pdbx_seq_one_letter_code
_entity_poly.pdbx_strand_id
1 'polypeptide(L)' 'MFISLQINNVEAAPAGLPLGYGSRDRSFEIGRENCDWTLPDHDKFISGRHCEVRYE' A
#
# COMPACT_ATOMS: atom_id res chain seq x y z
N MET A 1 -3.04 -16.09 -9.83
CA MET A 1 -3.94 -14.90 -9.75
C MET A 1 -3.12 -13.65 -9.55
N PHE A 2 -3.53 -12.53 -10.17
CA PHE A 2 -2.90 -11.22 -9.97
C PHE A 2 -3.90 -10.29 -9.28
N ILE A 3 -3.47 -9.67 -8.18
CA ILE A 3 -4.26 -8.67 -7.45
C ILE A 3 -3.52 -7.34 -7.59
N SER A 4 -4.24 -6.32 -8.04
CA SER A 4 -3.74 -4.94 -8.12
C SER A 4 -4.64 -4.00 -7.34
N LEU A 5 -4.02 -3.08 -6.61
CA LEU A 5 -4.69 -1.97 -5.94
C LEU A 5 -4.20 -0.64 -6.51
N GLN A 6 -5.09 0.35 -6.50
CA GLN A 6 -4.81 1.73 -6.94
C GLN A 6 -5.50 2.73 -6.02
N ILE A 7 -4.76 3.75 -5.60
CA ILE A 7 -5.29 4.89 -4.84
C ILE A 7 -5.69 5.98 -5.84
N ASN A 8 -6.98 6.35 -5.87
CA ASN A 8 -7.53 7.27 -6.86
C ASN A 8 -7.86 8.68 -6.32
N ASN A 9 -8.10 8.83 -5.02
CA ASN A 9 -8.45 10.10 -4.39
C ASN A 9 -7.28 10.65 -3.57
N VAL A 10 -6.18 10.99 -4.24
CA VAL A 10 -5.08 11.70 -3.57
C VAL A 10 -5.10 13.16 -3.99
N GLU A 11 -5.52 14.04 -3.10
CA GLU A 11 -5.58 15.49 -3.36
C GLU A 11 -4.17 16.09 -3.55
N ALA A 12 -3.16 15.55 -2.86
CA ALA A 12 -1.76 15.89 -3.04
C ALA A 12 -0.89 14.66 -2.73
N ALA A 13 -0.54 13.87 -3.75
CA ALA A 13 0.42 12.79 -3.59
C ALA A 13 1.83 13.37 -3.59
N PRO A 14 2.69 13.05 -2.60
CA PRO A 14 4.13 13.26 -2.72
C PRO A 14 4.63 12.72 -4.07
N ALA A 15 5.42 13.51 -4.79
CA ALA A 15 5.99 13.09 -6.06
C ALA A 15 6.80 11.79 -5.88
N GLY A 16 6.49 10.77 -6.68
CA GLY A 16 7.16 9.47 -6.64
C GLY A 16 6.52 8.43 -5.71
N LEU A 17 5.39 8.74 -5.08
CA LEU A 17 4.65 7.74 -4.30
C LEU A 17 3.98 6.72 -5.25
N PRO A 18 4.23 5.41 -5.09
CA PRO A 18 3.57 4.41 -5.91
C PRO A 18 2.09 4.34 -5.53
N LEU A 19 1.25 5.00 -6.33
CA LEU A 19 -0.21 5.00 -6.18
C LEU A 19 -0.86 3.65 -6.51
N GLY A 20 -0.09 2.70 -7.02
CA GLY A 20 -0.53 1.35 -7.25
C GLY A 20 0.47 0.32 -6.76
N TYR A 21 -0.05 -0.85 -6.39
CA TYR A 21 0.73 -2.01 -6.03
C TYR A 21 0.07 -3.26 -6.59
N GLY A 22 0.90 -4.22 -7.02
CA GLY A 22 0.45 -5.47 -7.62
C GLY A 22 1.20 -6.65 -7.00
N SER A 23 0.44 -7.70 -6.69
CA SER A 23 0.97 -8.96 -6.19
C SER A 23 0.48 -10.11 -7.04
N ARG A 24 1.33 -11.13 -7.22
CA ARG A 24 0.99 -12.35 -7.96
C ARG A 24 1.10 -13.55 -7.02
N ASP A 25 0.01 -14.30 -6.92
CA ASP A 25 -0.08 -15.58 -6.20
C ASP A 25 0.36 -15.53 -4.72
N ARG A 26 0.22 -14.36 -4.07
CA ARG A 26 0.54 -14.19 -2.64
C ARG A 26 -0.24 -13.04 -1.99
N SER A 27 -0.48 -13.17 -0.69
CA SER A 27 -0.90 -12.05 0.18
C SER A 27 0.17 -10.97 0.24
N PHE A 28 -0.22 -9.76 0.64
CA PHE A 28 0.72 -8.67 0.84
C PHE A 28 0.26 -7.70 1.94
N GLU A 29 1.23 -7.10 2.62
CA GLU A 29 1.01 -6.14 3.69
C GLU A 29 1.03 -4.69 3.19
N ILE A 30 0.20 -3.84 3.79
CA ILE A 30 0.14 -2.40 3.52
C ILE A 30 0.40 -1.67 4.84
N GLY A 31 1.27 -0.67 4.81
CA GLY A 31 1.62 0.08 6.01
C GLY A 31 2.62 1.20 5.76
N ARG A 32 3.04 1.87 6.84
CA ARG A 32 3.98 2.99 6.80
C ARG A 32 5.44 2.53 6.82
N GLU A 33 5.75 1.34 7.31
CA GLU A 33 7.13 0.86 7.45
C GLU A 33 7.25 -0.66 7.30
N ASN A 34 8.26 -1.12 6.54
CA ASN A 34 8.58 -2.53 6.33
C ASN A 34 7.41 -3.38 5.79
N CYS A 35 6.55 -2.80 4.96
CA CYS A 35 5.47 -3.50 4.28
C CYS A 35 5.75 -3.66 2.79
N ASP A 36 5.10 -4.64 2.17
CA ASP A 36 5.12 -4.87 0.73
C ASP A 36 4.73 -3.62 -0.06
N TRP A 37 3.60 -3.01 0.30
CA TRP A 37 3.21 -1.70 -0.16
C TRP A 37 3.39 -0.68 0.95
N THR A 38 4.56 -0.04 0.96
CA THR A 38 4.85 1.03 1.90
C THR A 38 4.28 2.36 1.40
N LEU A 39 3.39 2.96 2.19
CA LEU A 39 2.77 4.25 1.92
C LEU A 39 3.39 5.33 2.83
N PRO A 40 4.14 6.30 2.26
CA PRO A 40 4.63 7.46 3.00
C PRO A 40 3.50 8.23 3.67
N ASP A 41 3.65 8.46 4.96
CA ASP A 41 2.66 9.16 5.78
C ASP A 41 3.37 9.85 6.96
N HIS A 42 3.66 11.14 6.77
CA HIS A 42 4.38 11.95 7.76
C HIS A 42 3.50 12.27 8.98
N ASP A 43 2.20 12.36 8.78
CA ASP A 43 1.21 12.75 9.80
C ASP A 43 0.75 11.55 10.64
N LYS A 44 1.18 10.33 10.28
CA LYS A 44 0.98 9.08 11.03
C LYS A 44 -0.47 8.63 11.17
N PHE A 45 -1.28 8.86 10.13
CA PHE A 45 -2.60 8.26 9.97
C PHE A 45 -2.53 6.74 9.71
N ILE A 46 -1.48 6.27 9.05
CA ILE A 46 -1.21 4.89 8.67
C ILE A 46 -0.29 4.26 9.73
N SER A 47 -0.73 3.11 10.25
CA SER A 47 0.03 2.28 11.18
C SER A 47 1.30 1.73 10.52
N GLY A 48 2.31 1.35 11.33
CA GLY A 48 3.54 0.74 10.80
C GLY A 48 3.25 -0.47 9.89
N ARG A 49 2.44 -1.41 10.40
CA ARG A 49 1.69 -2.40 9.61
C ARG A 49 0.21 -2.13 9.79
N HIS A 50 -0.49 -1.79 8.71
CA HIS A 50 -1.85 -1.26 8.81
C HIS A 50 -2.91 -2.30 8.44
N CYS A 51 -2.74 -3.01 7.33
CA CYS A 51 -3.62 -4.10 6.93
C CYS A 51 -2.90 -5.10 6.02
N GLU A 52 -3.56 -6.23 5.75
CA GLU A 52 -3.13 -7.26 4.81
C GLU A 52 -4.25 -7.48 3.79
N VAL A 53 -3.88 -7.67 2.53
CA VAL A 53 -4.76 -8.30 1.54
C VAL A 53 -4.40 -9.77 1.47
N ARG A 54 -5.34 -10.63 1.88
CA ARG A 54 -5.17 -12.08 1.88
C ARG A 54 -5.47 -12.67 0.51
N TYR A 55 -4.62 -13.59 0.09
CA TYR A 55 -4.83 -14.46 -1.06
C TYR A 55 -4.94 -15.91 -0.57
N GLU A 56 -6.07 -16.55 -0.86
CA GLU A 56 -6.41 -17.94 -0.50
C GLU A 56 -6.85 -18.72 -1.74
#